data_AF-A0A0M9AEG4-F1
#
_entry.id   AF-A0A0M9AEG4-F1
#
_cell.length_a   1.000
_cell.length_b   1.000
_cell.length_c   1.000
_cell.angle_alpha   90.00
_cell.angle_beta   90.00
_cell.angle_gamma   90.00
#
_symmetry.space_group_name_H-M   'P 1'
#
loop_
_entity.id
_entity.type
_entity.pdbx_description
1 polymer ?
#
loop_
_entity_poly.entity_id
_entity_poly.type
_entity_poly.pdbx_seq_one_letter_code
_entity_poly.pdbx_strand_id
1 'polypeptide(L)'
;MAWLTNPEIWLAFLTLTVLEVVLGVDNVIFICILASKLPQVLLLDIVFSIDSVITSVGLTPYVPVMVAAILASVAVMLLASKGISAFVNRHPTVKMLALSFLLLIGFTLVAEGTGVHIPKGYVYFAMGFAVFVEWLDLRAGLRGRPVKLHDPYEEA
;
A
#
# COMPACT_ATOMS: atom_id res chain seq x y z
N MET A 1 5.13 -16.31 -30.09
CA MET A 1 5.28 -17.14 -28.87
C MET A 1 6.60 -16.96 -28.14
N ALA A 2 7.72 -16.59 -28.79
CA ALA A 2 9.03 -16.45 -28.13
C ALA A 2 9.07 -15.55 -26.86
N TRP A 3 8.14 -14.60 -26.70
CA TRP A 3 8.03 -13.77 -25.50
C TRP A 3 7.63 -14.55 -24.23
N LEU A 4 6.89 -15.66 -24.35
CA LEU A 4 6.51 -16.52 -23.22
C LEU A 4 7.65 -17.41 -22.73
N THR A 5 8.73 -17.55 -23.50
CA THR A 5 9.92 -18.34 -23.16
C THR A 5 11.08 -17.50 -22.60
N ASN A 6 10.95 -16.17 -22.55
CA ASN A 6 12.00 -15.30 -22.04
C ASN A 6 11.92 -15.21 -20.50
N PRO A 7 12.97 -15.59 -19.74
CA PRO A 7 12.91 -15.58 -18.27
C PRO A 7 12.78 -14.17 -17.69
N GLU A 8 13.25 -13.14 -18.39
CA GLU A 8 13.11 -11.72 -18.02
C GLU A 8 11.63 -11.29 -17.92
N ILE A 9 10.77 -11.79 -18.80
CA ILE A 9 9.33 -11.48 -18.81
C ILE A 9 8.65 -12.15 -17.60
N TRP A 10 9.03 -13.38 -17.25
CA TRP A 10 8.55 -14.04 -16.04
C TRP A 10 9.04 -13.36 -14.75
N LEU A 11 10.30 -12.92 -14.73
CA LEU A 11 10.85 -12.16 -13.60
C LEU A 11 10.10 -10.83 -13.42
N ALA A 12 9.94 -10.05 -14.51
CA ALA A 12 9.19 -8.80 -14.49
C ALA A 12 7.73 -9.01 -14.04
N PHE A 13 7.03 -10.02 -14.60
CA PHE A 13 5.68 -10.38 -14.19
C PHE A 13 5.57 -10.68 -12.68
N LEU A 14 6.50 -11.47 -12.14
CA LEU A 14 6.50 -11.85 -10.74
C LEU A 14 6.84 -10.66 -9.83
N THR A 15 7.86 -9.87 -10.17
CA THR A 15 8.23 -8.65 -9.43
C THR A 15 7.11 -7.62 -9.43
N LEU A 16 6.45 -7.41 -10.57
CA LEU A 16 5.25 -6.58 -10.69
C LEU A 16 4.15 -7.11 -9.77
N THR A 17 3.73 -8.38 -9.94
CA THR A 17 2.65 -8.98 -9.14
C THR A 17 2.92 -8.89 -7.63
N VAL A 18 4.17 -9.06 -7.18
CA VAL A 18 4.53 -8.90 -5.76
C VAL A 18 4.42 -7.44 -5.29
N LEU A 19 5.01 -6.49 -6.01
CA LEU A 19 4.93 -5.06 -5.66
C LEU A 19 3.48 -4.56 -5.71
N GLU A 20 2.73 -4.96 -6.73
CA GLU A 20 1.37 -4.56 -7.01
C GLU A 20 0.35 -5.21 -6.06
N VAL A 21 0.70 -6.33 -5.40
CA VAL A 21 -0.05 -6.86 -4.24
C VAL A 21 0.31 -6.11 -2.96
N VAL A 22 1.57 -5.71 -2.75
CA VAL A 22 1.98 -4.91 -1.58
C VAL A 22 1.33 -3.52 -1.60
N LEU A 23 1.39 -2.81 -2.73
CA LEU A 23 0.63 -1.58 -2.98
C LEU A 23 -0.88 -1.87 -2.96
N GLY A 24 -1.28 -3.03 -3.52
CA GLY A 24 -2.64 -3.57 -3.51
C GLY A 24 -3.33 -3.55 -2.15
N VAL A 25 -2.58 -3.84 -1.07
CA VAL A 25 -3.09 -3.87 0.30
C VAL A 25 -3.59 -2.49 0.75
N ASP A 26 -2.93 -1.39 0.40
CA ASP A 26 -3.28 -0.06 0.90
C ASP A 26 -4.68 0.40 0.47
N ASN A 27 -5.15 0.01 -0.71
CA ASN A 27 -6.51 0.33 -1.16
C ASN A 27 -7.57 -0.53 -0.48
N VAL A 28 -7.30 -1.81 -0.24
CA VAL A 28 -8.18 -2.65 0.58
C VAL A 28 -8.30 -2.03 1.98
N ILE A 29 -7.21 -1.49 2.53
CA ILE A 29 -7.21 -0.76 3.80
C ILE A 29 -8.00 0.54 3.70
N PHE A 30 -7.77 1.37 2.69
CA PHE A 30 -8.46 2.63 2.49
C PHE A 30 -9.98 2.45 2.42
N ILE A 31 -10.45 1.50 1.61
CA ILE A 31 -11.87 1.14 1.51
C ILE A 31 -12.39 0.72 2.89
N CYS A 32 -11.64 -0.07 3.66
CA CYS A 32 -12.04 -0.47 5.02
C CYS A 32 -12.06 0.66 6.05
N ILE A 33 -11.33 1.76 5.84
CA ILE A 33 -11.34 2.94 6.74
C ILE A 33 -12.44 3.94 6.32
N LEU A 34 -12.68 4.13 5.01
CA LEU A 34 -13.63 5.14 4.50
C LEU A 34 -14.96 4.59 3.96
N ALA A 35 -15.27 3.30 4.11
CA ALA A 35 -16.54 2.69 3.68
C ALA A 35 -17.81 3.43 4.16
N SER A 36 -17.73 4.19 5.26
CA SER A 36 -18.81 5.06 5.77
C SER A 36 -19.10 6.30 4.90
N LYS A 37 -18.29 6.58 3.88
CA LYS A 37 -18.42 7.76 3.00
C LYS A 37 -18.33 7.40 1.51
N LEU A 38 -19.34 6.67 1.02
CA LEU A 38 -19.51 6.26 -0.40
C LEU A 38 -18.98 7.25 -1.47
N PRO A 39 -19.37 8.55 -1.51
CA PRO A 39 -18.88 9.46 -2.56
C PRO A 39 -17.39 9.79 -2.45
N GLN A 40 -16.82 9.72 -1.25
CA GLN A 40 -15.38 9.95 -1.02
C GLN A 40 -14.55 8.69 -1.33
N VAL A 41 -15.13 7.50 -1.19
CA VAL A 41 -14.51 6.24 -1.64
C VAL A 41 -14.35 6.23 -3.16
N LEU A 42 -15.42 6.50 -3.91
CA LEU A 42 -15.39 6.48 -5.39
C LEU A 42 -14.34 7.44 -5.98
N LEU A 43 -14.23 8.65 -5.44
CA LEU A 43 -13.25 9.64 -5.91
C LEU A 43 -11.80 9.18 -5.70
N LEU A 44 -11.51 8.51 -4.58
CA LEU A 44 -10.14 8.10 -4.27
C LEU A 44 -9.78 6.75 -4.90
N ASP A 45 -10.75 5.85 -5.10
CA ASP A 45 -10.60 4.62 -5.90
C ASP A 45 -10.15 4.92 -7.34
N ILE A 46 -10.59 6.05 -7.92
CA ILE A 46 -10.10 6.56 -9.21
C ILE A 46 -8.63 7.02 -9.12
N VAL A 47 -8.28 7.87 -8.15
CA VAL A 47 -6.88 8.34 -7.97
C VAL A 47 -5.93 7.16 -7.73
N PHE A 48 -6.40 6.17 -7.00
CA PHE A 48 -5.63 5.01 -6.58
C PHE A 48 -5.44 3.96 -7.68
N SER A 49 -6.48 3.66 -8.46
CA SER A 49 -6.39 2.74 -9.61
C SER A 49 -5.50 3.27 -10.74
N ILE A 50 -5.12 4.55 -10.69
CA ILE A 50 -4.10 5.16 -11.54
C ILE A 50 -2.68 4.89 -11.02
N ASP A 51 -2.45 4.79 -9.70
CA ASP A 51 -1.11 4.63 -9.11
C ASP A 51 -0.49 3.25 -9.38
N SER A 52 -1.29 2.19 -9.37
CA SER A 52 -0.83 0.84 -9.79
C SER A 52 -0.40 0.83 -11.26
N VAL A 53 -1.13 1.52 -12.14
CA VAL A 53 -0.78 1.68 -13.56
C VAL A 53 0.51 2.51 -13.70
N ILE A 54 0.66 3.61 -12.98
CA ILE A 54 1.90 4.42 -13.00
C ILE A 54 3.10 3.61 -12.49
N THR A 55 2.90 2.81 -11.42
CA THR A 55 3.92 1.92 -10.86
C THR A 55 4.38 0.88 -11.90
N SER A 56 3.43 0.19 -12.54
CA SER A 56 3.74 -0.88 -13.49
C SER A 56 4.32 -0.38 -14.82
N VAL A 57 3.85 0.78 -15.33
CA VAL A 57 4.50 1.51 -16.45
C VAL A 57 5.94 1.88 -16.12
N GLY A 58 6.22 2.29 -14.87
CA GLY A 58 7.56 2.65 -14.41
C GLY A 58 8.54 1.49 -14.24
N LEU A 59 8.08 0.23 -14.35
CA LEU A 59 8.87 -0.97 -14.08
C LEU A 59 9.03 -1.89 -15.30
N THR A 60 8.14 -1.84 -16.30
CA THR A 60 8.32 -2.62 -17.55
C THR A 60 7.80 -1.89 -18.80
N PRO A 61 8.53 -1.93 -19.93
CA PRO A 61 7.99 -1.49 -21.23
C PRO A 61 6.99 -2.50 -21.83
N TYR A 62 6.90 -3.73 -21.28
CA TYR A 62 6.06 -4.78 -21.84
C TYR A 62 4.61 -4.67 -21.38
N VAL A 63 3.83 -3.83 -22.07
CA VAL A 63 2.40 -3.59 -21.78
C VAL A 63 1.57 -4.86 -21.50
N PRO A 64 1.69 -5.98 -22.26
CA PRO A 64 0.94 -7.20 -21.96
C PRO A 64 1.29 -7.85 -20.61
N VAL A 65 2.54 -7.69 -20.16
CA VAL A 65 3.02 -8.22 -18.87
C VAL A 65 2.46 -7.40 -17.72
N MET A 66 2.48 -6.07 -17.86
CA MET A 66 1.85 -5.12 -16.93
C MET A 66 0.35 -5.41 -16.78
N VAL A 67 -0.41 -5.50 -17.88
CA VAL A 67 -1.86 -5.77 -17.82
C VAL A 67 -2.17 -7.13 -17.18
N ALA A 68 -1.35 -8.15 -17.45
CA ALA A 68 -1.49 -9.45 -16.80
C ALA A 68 -1.19 -9.39 -15.29
N ALA A 69 -0.17 -8.64 -14.86
CA ALA A 69 0.20 -8.48 -13.45
C ALA A 69 -0.88 -7.73 -12.67
N ILE A 70 -1.41 -6.62 -13.22
CA ILE A 70 -2.51 -5.84 -12.62
C ILE A 70 -3.73 -6.75 -12.38
N LEU A 71 -4.15 -7.51 -13.40
CA LEU A 71 -5.32 -8.38 -13.30
C LEU A 71 -5.10 -9.55 -12.32
N ALA A 72 -3.89 -10.11 -12.26
CA ALA A 72 -3.53 -11.14 -11.29
C ALA A 72 -3.51 -10.60 -9.85
N SER A 73 -2.91 -9.42 -9.64
CA SER A 73 -2.87 -8.74 -8.33
C SER A 73 -4.28 -8.43 -7.84
N VAL A 74 -5.12 -7.78 -8.66
CA VAL A 74 -6.51 -7.44 -8.31
C VAL A 74 -7.32 -8.70 -7.97
N ALA A 75 -7.14 -9.81 -8.69
CA ALA A 75 -7.79 -11.07 -8.34
C ALA A 75 -7.33 -11.60 -6.96
N VAL A 76 -6.03 -11.57 -6.66
CA VAL A 76 -5.48 -11.96 -5.35
C VAL A 76 -5.99 -11.04 -4.23
N MET A 77 -6.00 -9.72 -4.46
CA MET A 77 -6.50 -8.71 -3.52
C MET A 77 -7.98 -8.94 -3.18
N LEU A 78 -8.84 -9.17 -4.19
CA LEU A 78 -10.26 -9.41 -3.99
C LEU A 78 -10.51 -10.67 -3.15
N LEU A 79 -9.77 -11.75 -3.40
CA LEU A 79 -9.83 -12.99 -2.62
C LEU A 79 -9.32 -12.80 -1.18
N ALA A 80 -8.22 -12.06 -0.99
CA ALA A 80 -7.61 -11.80 0.31
C ALA A 80 -8.32 -10.70 1.13
N SER A 81 -9.16 -9.88 0.50
CA SER A 81 -9.73 -8.63 1.03
C SER A 81 -10.30 -8.73 2.44
N LYS A 82 -11.09 -9.78 2.71
CA LYS A 82 -11.71 -10.04 4.03
C LYS A 82 -10.67 -10.30 5.13
N GLY A 83 -9.58 -11.01 4.80
CA GLY A 83 -8.48 -11.29 5.72
C GLY A 83 -7.63 -10.05 6.01
N ILE A 84 -7.29 -9.28 4.96
CA ILE A 84 -6.59 -8.00 5.06
C ILE A 84 -7.40 -7.03 5.94
N SER A 85 -8.70 -6.88 5.66
CA SER A 85 -9.62 -6.05 6.43
C SER A 85 -9.66 -6.43 7.92
N ALA A 86 -9.75 -7.72 8.24
CA ALA A 86 -9.77 -8.20 9.62
C ALA A 86 -8.44 -7.96 10.36
N PHE A 87 -7.31 -8.22 9.70
CA PHE A 87 -5.97 -7.96 10.25
C PHE A 87 -5.77 -6.47 10.55
N VAL A 88 -6.06 -5.61 9.58
CA VAL A 88 -5.90 -4.17 9.69
C VAL A 88 -6.86 -3.57 10.72
N ASN A 89 -8.08 -4.10 10.85
CA ASN A 89 -8.99 -3.70 11.92
C ASN A 89 -8.50 -4.10 13.32
N ARG A 90 -7.70 -5.16 13.44
CA ARG A 90 -7.08 -5.61 14.70
C ARG A 90 -5.81 -4.83 15.08
N HIS A 91 -5.08 -4.28 14.11
CA HIS A 91 -3.77 -3.64 14.32
C HIS A 91 -3.80 -2.13 13.95
N PRO A 92 -3.96 -1.22 14.94
CA PRO A 92 -4.07 0.22 14.67
C PRO A 92 -2.80 0.86 14.07
N THR A 93 -1.63 0.27 14.29
CA THR A 93 -0.35 0.70 13.72
C THR A 93 -0.34 0.51 12.20
N VAL A 94 -0.77 -0.67 11.71
CA VAL A 94 -1.01 -0.96 10.29
C VAL A 94 -2.03 0.01 9.65
N LYS A 95 -3.04 0.49 10.40
CA LYS A 95 -3.95 1.55 9.89
C LYS A 95 -3.21 2.87 9.66
N MET A 96 -2.32 3.25 10.58
CA MET A 96 -1.51 4.46 10.44
C MET A 96 -0.52 4.33 9.28
N LEU A 97 0.12 3.17 9.11
CA LEU A 97 1.01 2.88 7.99
C LEU A 97 0.35 3.14 6.63
N ALA A 98 -0.82 2.54 6.40
CA ALA A 98 -1.56 2.70 5.14
C ALA A 98 -2.06 4.14 4.91
N LEU A 99 -2.46 4.84 5.98
CA LEU A 99 -2.79 6.28 5.89
C LEU A 99 -1.57 7.13 5.53
N SER A 100 -0.38 6.78 6.03
CA SER A 100 0.89 7.42 5.64
C SER A 100 1.29 7.08 4.19
N PHE A 101 1.00 5.87 3.70
CA PHE A 101 1.26 5.48 2.32
C PHE A 101 0.34 6.19 1.33
N LEU A 102 -0.96 6.30 1.63
CA LEU A 102 -1.88 7.15 0.86
C LEU A 102 -1.41 8.60 0.80
N LEU A 103 -0.93 9.16 1.92
CA LEU A 103 -0.41 10.53 1.96
C LEU A 103 0.88 10.68 1.14
N LEU A 104 1.79 9.70 1.21
CA LEU A 104 3.02 9.67 0.42
C LEU A 104 2.72 9.61 -1.08
N ILE A 105 1.90 8.64 -1.50
CA ILE A 105 1.48 8.45 -2.90
C ILE A 105 0.78 9.72 -3.41
N GLY A 106 -0.23 10.21 -2.68
CA GLY A 106 -0.96 11.43 -3.04
C GLY A 106 -0.05 12.67 -3.17
N PHE A 107 0.93 12.84 -2.27
CA PHE A 107 1.92 13.91 -2.39
C PHE A 107 2.81 13.72 -3.63
N THR A 108 3.28 12.51 -3.91
CA THR A 108 4.11 12.26 -5.10
C THR A 108 3.36 12.45 -6.42
N LEU A 109 2.08 12.07 -6.50
CA LEU A 109 1.24 12.33 -7.66
C LEU A 109 0.99 13.84 -7.88
N VAL A 110 0.83 14.62 -6.81
CA VAL A 110 0.74 16.10 -6.91
C VAL A 110 2.07 16.72 -7.36
N ALA A 111 3.20 16.24 -6.85
CA ALA A 111 4.53 16.69 -7.27
C ALA A 111 4.80 16.39 -8.75
N GLU A 112 4.55 15.15 -9.19
CA GLU A 112 4.70 14.75 -10.60
C GLU A 112 3.72 15.49 -11.51
N GLY A 113 2.48 15.75 -11.04
CA GLY A 113 1.49 16.58 -11.73
C GLY A 113 1.90 18.05 -11.90
N THR A 114 2.83 18.55 -11.08
CA THR A 114 3.47 19.88 -11.26
C THR A 114 4.80 19.82 -12.03
N GLY A 115 5.14 18.65 -12.60
CA GLY A 115 6.35 18.42 -13.39
C GLY A 115 7.59 18.05 -12.55
N VAL A 116 7.48 17.97 -11.22
CA VAL A 116 8.57 17.54 -10.34
C VAL A 116 8.67 16.02 -10.38
N HIS A 117 9.59 15.51 -11.20
CA HIS A 117 9.79 14.06 -11.37
C HIS A 117 10.46 13.47 -10.13
N ILE A 118 9.69 12.73 -9.31
CA ILE A 118 10.22 12.00 -8.16
C ILE A 118 10.64 10.59 -8.62
N PRO A 119 11.92 10.19 -8.47
CA PRO A 119 12.34 8.85 -8.85
C PRO A 119 11.62 7.78 -8.01
N LYS A 120 10.77 6.96 -8.65
CA LYS A 120 9.89 5.98 -7.99
C LYS A 120 10.61 5.04 -7.01
N GLY A 121 11.88 4.73 -7.26
CA GLY A 121 12.72 3.95 -6.34
C GLY A 121 12.83 4.52 -4.92
N TYR A 122 12.77 5.84 -4.73
CA TYR A 122 12.72 6.44 -3.39
C TYR A 122 11.39 6.19 -2.69
N VAL A 123 10.27 6.21 -3.43
CA VAL A 123 8.93 5.92 -2.92
C VAL A 123 8.86 4.45 -2.49
N TYR A 124 9.27 3.53 -3.36
CA TYR A 124 9.29 2.10 -3.06
C TYR A 124 10.23 1.75 -1.90
N PHE A 125 11.39 2.42 -1.79
CA PHE A 125 12.30 2.26 -0.66
C PHE A 125 11.67 2.76 0.65
N ALA A 126 11.02 3.93 0.65
CA ALA A 126 10.34 4.47 1.83
C ALA A 126 9.20 3.55 2.29
N MET A 127 8.39 3.03 1.36
CA MET A 127 7.31 2.09 1.66
C MET A 127 7.86 0.76 2.18
N GLY A 128 8.84 0.15 1.51
CA GLY A 128 9.47 -1.09 1.96
C GLY A 128 10.13 -0.97 3.34
N PHE A 129 10.81 0.15 3.60
CA PHE A 129 11.39 0.45 4.92
C PHE A 129 10.33 0.61 6.00
N ALA A 130 9.24 1.32 5.72
CA ALA A 130 8.16 1.51 6.70
C ALA A 130 7.37 0.22 6.97
N VAL A 131 7.14 -0.65 5.97
CA VAL A 131 6.61 -2.02 6.17
C VAL A 131 7.55 -2.83 7.05
N PHE A 132 8.87 -2.74 6.85
CA PHE A 132 9.86 -3.41 7.68
C PHE A 132 9.87 -2.91 9.13
N VAL A 133 9.74 -1.59 9.36
CA VAL A 133 9.62 -1.00 10.69
C VAL A 133 8.33 -1.42 11.39
N GLU A 134 7.17 -1.40 10.71
CA GLU A 134 5.90 -1.91 11.25
C GLU A 134 6.01 -3.41 11.60
N TRP A 135 6.65 -4.21 10.75
CA TRP A 135 6.88 -5.64 11.02
C TRP A 135 7.79 -5.88 12.23
N LEU A 136 8.75 -4.98 12.49
CA LEU A 136 9.54 -5.02 13.72
C LEU A 136 8.72 -4.61 14.95
N ASP A 137 7.86 -3.58 14.89
CA ASP A 137 6.99 -3.20 16.01
C ASP A 137 5.99 -4.31 16.37
N LEU A 138 5.31 -4.86 15.36
CA LEU A 138 4.40 -6.00 15.48
C LEU A 138 5.07 -7.25 16.08
N ARG A 139 6.37 -7.43 15.84
CA ARG A 139 7.17 -8.52 16.44
C ARG A 139 7.67 -8.21 17.84
N ALA A 140 8.10 -6.97 18.08
CA ALA A 140 8.63 -6.55 19.37
C ALA A 140 7.52 -6.38 20.42
N GLY A 141 6.26 -6.18 19.98
CA GLY A 141 5.09 -6.13 20.85
C GLY A 141 5.11 -4.94 21.81
N LEU A 142 5.75 -3.82 21.42
CA LEU A 142 6.12 -2.68 22.27
C LEU A 142 4.96 -1.77 22.69
N ARG A 143 3.77 -2.37 22.90
CA ARG A 143 2.67 -1.74 23.62
C ARG A 143 2.85 -1.92 25.12
N GLY A 144 3.82 -1.16 25.66
CA GLY A 144 3.85 -0.87 27.08
C GLY A 144 2.47 -0.40 27.56
N ARG A 145 2.02 -0.91 28.70
CA ARG A 145 0.77 -0.44 29.32
C ARG A 145 0.81 1.08 29.46
N PRO A 146 -0.27 1.82 29.16
CA PRO A 146 -0.28 3.27 29.34
C PRO A 146 0.08 3.57 30.81
N VAL A 147 1.16 4.32 31.00
CA VAL A 147 1.65 4.65 32.34
C VAL A 147 0.60 5.53 33.00
N LYS A 148 -0.04 5.01 34.06
CA LYS A 148 -0.85 5.84 34.94
C LYS A 148 0.08 6.82 35.64
N LEU A 149 0.05 8.07 35.18
CA LEU A 149 0.53 9.19 35.99
C LEU A 149 -0.28 9.21 37.29
N HIS A 150 0.36 9.56 38.40
CA HIS A 150 -0.39 9.94 39.60
C HIS A 150 -0.92 11.35 39.39
N ASP A 151 -2.24 11.53 39.44
CA ASP A 151 -2.84 12.86 39.52
C ASP A 151 -2.50 13.45 40.91
N PRO A 152 -1.86 14.64 41.02
CA PRO A 152 -1.29 15.12 42.28
C PRO A 152 -2.28 15.56 43.37
N TYR A 153 -3.58 15.27 43.24
CA TYR A 153 -4.66 15.96 43.96
C TYR A 153 -5.74 15.04 44.54
N GLU A 154 -5.35 13.89 45.11
CA GLU A 154 -6.13 13.26 46.20
C GLU A 154 -5.62 13.78 47.55
N GLU A 155 -5.98 15.02 47.89
CA GLU A 155 -5.86 15.55 49.26
C GLU A 155 -7.20 15.41 50.00
N ALA A 156 -7.11 15.07 51.29
CA ALA A 156 -8.15 14.50 52.16
C ALA A 156 -9.47 15.28 52.33
#